data_AF-A0A8J9ZHH5-F1
#
_entry.id   AF-A0A8J9ZHH5-F1
#
_cell.length_a   1.000
_cell.length_b   1.000
_cell.length_c   1.000
_cell.angle_alpha   90.00
_cell.angle_beta   90.00
_cell.angle_gamma   90.00
#
_symmetry.space_group_name_H-M   'P 1'
#
loop_
_entity.id
_entity.type
_entity.pdbx_description
1 polymer ?
#
loop_
_entity_poly.entity_id
_entity_poly.type
_entity_poly.pdbx_seq_one_letter_code
_entity_poly.pdbx_strand_id
1 'polypeptide(L)'
;MASVQMAVPLGTPTLGVLIYPSQLLRAELSGQGPTCFLRKLMDLFFTRDVLANSSLRGLGKHGALDEDIMAAIISATLQKFPTKCDNIQFCNIVDNKCAKARQYLAKQKAKPRCFPDSTL
;
A
#
# COMPACT_ATOMS: atom_id res chain seq x y z
N MET A 1 7.63 -14.24 -26.95
CA MET A 1 8.86 -14.10 -26.16
C MET A 1 8.53 -13.29 -24.91
N ALA A 2 8.60 -13.88 -23.72
CA ALA A 2 8.36 -13.14 -22.48
C ALA A 2 9.60 -12.30 -22.18
N SER A 3 9.51 -10.99 -22.33
CA SER A 3 10.58 -10.07 -21.94
C SER A 3 10.79 -10.20 -20.43
N VAL A 4 11.94 -10.73 -20.01
CA VAL A 4 12.33 -10.78 -18.60
C VAL A 4 12.53 -9.35 -18.13
N GLN A 5 11.57 -8.82 -17.38
CA GLN A 5 11.70 -7.50 -16.76
C GLN A 5 12.48 -7.66 -15.46
N MET A 6 13.68 -7.07 -15.40
CA MET A 6 14.43 -6.96 -14.17
C MET A 6 13.74 -6.01 -13.19
N ALA A 7 13.79 -6.36 -11.91
CA ALA A 7 13.30 -5.48 -10.86
C ALA A 7 14.20 -4.24 -10.77
N VAL A 8 13.58 -3.06 -10.65
CA VAL A 8 14.25 -1.76 -10.58
C VAL A 8 14.07 -1.17 -9.18
N PRO A 9 15.01 -0.35 -8.69
CA PRO A 9 14.84 0.32 -7.41
C PRO A 9 13.63 1.27 -7.43
N LEU A 10 12.82 1.21 -6.38
CA LEU A 10 11.72 2.13 -6.15
C LEU A 10 12.23 3.36 -5.38
N GLY A 11 12.09 4.55 -5.97
CA GLY A 11 12.50 5.79 -5.33
C GLY A 11 14.02 5.90 -5.23
N THR A 12 14.54 6.15 -4.03
CA THR A 12 15.99 6.24 -3.80
C THR A 12 16.66 4.85 -3.76
N PRO A 13 17.71 4.59 -4.55
CA PRO A 13 18.37 3.27 -4.62
C PRO A 13 18.95 2.76 -3.30
N THR A 14 19.25 3.67 -2.36
CA THR A 14 19.84 3.37 -1.05
C THR A 14 18.92 2.57 -0.13
N LEU A 15 17.61 2.58 -0.38
CA LEU A 15 16.63 1.87 0.44
C LEU A 15 16.50 0.38 0.10
N GLY A 16 17.09 -0.08 -1.01
CA GLY A 16 17.08 -1.50 -1.39
C GLY A 16 15.71 -2.07 -1.80
N VAL A 17 14.67 -1.23 -1.89
CA VAL A 17 13.32 -1.65 -2.25
C VAL A 17 13.21 -1.77 -3.78
N LEU A 18 12.85 -2.95 -4.26
CA LEU A 18 12.74 -3.24 -5.68
C LEU A 18 11.27 -3.37 -6.11
N ILE A 19 10.97 -2.91 -7.32
CA ILE A 19 9.67 -3.04 -7.97
C ILE A 19 9.83 -3.57 -9.39
N TYR A 20 8.91 -4.40 -9.86
CA TYR A 20 8.89 -4.79 -11.26
C TYR A 20 8.36 -3.63 -12.14
N PRO A 21 8.99 -3.33 -13.28
CA PRO A 21 8.55 -2.24 -14.18
C PRO A 21 7.06 -2.32 -14.56
N SER A 22 6.51 -3.51 -14.78
CA SER A 22 5.08 -3.72 -15.04
C SER A 22 4.18 -3.33 -13.87
N GLN A 23 4.60 -3.57 -12.63
CA GLN A 23 3.87 -3.16 -11.43
C GLN A 23 3.93 -1.66 -11.24
N LEU A 24 5.11 -1.07 -11.47
CA LEU A 24 5.29 0.38 -11.44
C LEU A 24 4.37 1.03 -12.47
N LEU A 25 4.42 0.61 -13.74
CA LEU A 25 3.55 1.12 -14.80
C LEU A 25 2.05 1.00 -14.44
N ARG A 26 1.63 -0.12 -13.86
CA ARG A 26 0.24 -0.27 -13.37
C ARG A 26 -0.10 0.73 -12.27
N ALA A 27 0.84 1.05 -11.38
CA ALA A 27 0.65 2.08 -10.37
C ALA A 27 0.51 3.46 -11.01
N GLU A 28 1.34 3.76 -12.00
CA GLU A 28 1.31 5.02 -12.75
C GLU A 28 0.01 5.23 -13.52
N LEU A 29 -0.54 4.17 -14.11
CA LEU A 29 -1.80 4.21 -14.87
C LEU A 29 -3.04 4.22 -13.99
N SER A 30 -2.93 3.90 -12.69
CA SER A 30 -4.08 3.72 -11.79
C SER A 30 -4.77 5.01 -11.34
N GLY A 31 -4.23 6.19 -11.66
CA GLY A 31 -4.91 7.47 -11.41
C GLY A 31 -4.04 8.72 -11.53
N GLN A 32 -4.67 9.86 -11.82
CA GLN A 32 -4.01 11.16 -12.03
C GLN A 32 -3.71 11.93 -10.74
N GLY A 33 -3.07 11.29 -9.76
CA GLY A 33 -2.68 12.04 -8.55
C GLY A 33 -1.78 11.27 -7.59
N PRO A 34 -1.00 12.00 -6.77
CA PRO A 34 -0.05 11.41 -5.84
C PRO A 34 -0.74 10.49 -4.83
N THR A 35 -1.96 10.83 -4.40
CA THR A 35 -2.76 9.99 -3.50
C THR A 35 -3.10 8.62 -4.08
N CYS A 36 -3.48 8.56 -5.36
CA CYS A 36 -3.81 7.30 -6.01
C CYS A 36 -2.55 6.47 -6.25
N PHE A 37 -1.48 7.12 -6.71
CA PHE A 37 -0.18 6.50 -6.93
C PHE A 37 0.37 5.88 -5.63
N LEU A 38 0.40 6.64 -4.54
CA LEU A 38 0.83 6.18 -3.21
C LEU A 38 0.02 4.97 -2.75
N ARG A 39 -1.32 5.06 -2.80
CA ARG A 39 -2.21 3.96 -2.38
C ARG A 39 -1.99 2.70 -3.20
N LYS A 40 -1.68 2.84 -4.49
CA LYS A 40 -1.45 1.69 -5.36
C LYS A 40 -0.10 1.04 -5.12
N LEU A 41 0.94 1.82 -4.85
CA LEU A 41 2.23 1.29 -4.39
C LEU A 41 2.08 0.55 -3.06
N MET A 42 1.34 1.12 -2.10
CA MET A 42 1.06 0.42 -0.84
C MET A 42 0.35 -0.92 -1.04
N ASP A 43 -0.58 -1.03 -2.00
CA ASP A 43 -1.25 -2.29 -2.33
C ASP A 43 -0.32 -3.34 -2.99
N LEU A 44 0.82 -2.92 -3.55
CA LEU A 44 1.81 -3.81 -4.15
C LEU A 44 2.77 -4.39 -3.11
N PHE A 45 3.18 -3.58 -2.12
CA PHE A 45 4.16 -4.00 -1.10
C PHE A 45 3.51 -4.55 0.17
N PHE A 46 2.34 -4.05 0.55
CA PHE A 46 1.68 -4.46 1.79
C PHE A 46 0.38 -5.21 1.51
N THR A 47 0.23 -6.36 2.16
CA THR A 47 -1.04 -7.09 2.14
C THR A 47 -2.09 -6.35 2.96
N ARG A 48 -3.37 -6.64 2.70
CA ARG A 48 -4.48 -6.03 3.47
C ARG A 48 -4.39 -6.34 4.96
N ASP A 49 -3.91 -7.53 5.33
CA ASP A 49 -3.74 -7.92 6.73
C ASP A 49 -2.62 -7.12 7.40
N VAL A 50 -1.50 -6.90 6.70
CA VAL A 50 -0.42 -6.04 7.20
C VAL A 50 -0.93 -4.60 7.38
N LEU A 51 -1.63 -4.05 6.38
CA LEU A 51 -2.21 -2.70 6.46
C LEU A 51 -3.27 -2.56 7.57
N ALA A 52 -4.01 -3.62 7.88
CA ALA A 52 -5.00 -3.58 8.94
C ALA A 52 -4.38 -3.62 10.34
N ASN A 53 -3.28 -4.36 10.50
CA ASN A 53 -2.59 -4.51 11.78
C ASN A 53 -1.48 -3.48 12.00
N SER A 54 -1.18 -2.64 11.00
CA SER A 54 -0.09 -1.67 11.07
C SER A 54 -0.59 -0.22 10.97
N SER A 55 0.30 0.70 11.32
CA SER A 55 0.16 2.14 11.07
C SER A 55 1.50 2.73 10.64
N LEU A 56 1.50 3.98 10.19
CA LEU A 56 2.72 4.63 9.69
C LEU A 56 3.86 4.65 10.72
N ARG A 57 3.54 4.86 12.01
CA ARG A 57 4.53 5.00 13.10
C ARG A 57 4.39 3.95 14.21
N GLY A 58 3.48 2.99 14.07
CA GLY A 58 3.17 2.02 15.12
C GLY A 58 2.50 2.67 16.34
N LEU A 59 1.20 2.96 16.24
CA LEU A 59 0.43 3.62 17.29
C LEU A 59 -0.52 2.63 17.97
N GLY A 60 -0.49 2.59 19.30
CA GLY A 60 -1.39 1.79 20.13
C GLY A 60 -1.17 0.28 19.97
N LYS A 61 -2.18 -0.42 19.45
CA LYS A 61 -2.14 -1.89 19.22
C LYS A 61 -1.62 -2.28 17.84
N HIS A 62 -1.17 -1.33 17.04
CA HIS A 62 -0.75 -1.54 15.66
C HIS A 62 0.76 -1.48 15.52
N GLY A 63 1.33 -2.41 14.75
CA GLY A 63 2.75 -2.41 14.41
C GLY A 63 3.11 -1.23 13.49
N ALA A 64 4.38 -0.84 13.45
CA ALA A 64 4.85 0.10 12.44
C ALA A 64 4.90 -0.61 11.08
N LEU A 65 4.55 0.11 10.01
CA LEU A 65 4.89 -0.33 8.66
C LEU A 65 6.40 -0.31 8.48
N ASP A 66 6.89 -1.17 7.59
CA ASP A 66 8.29 -1.20 7.22
C ASP A 66 8.73 0.19 6.73
N GLU A 67 9.70 0.76 7.45
CA GLU A 67 10.15 2.14 7.26
C GLU A 67 10.85 2.31 5.92
N ASP A 68 11.64 1.32 5.49
CA ASP A 68 12.39 1.36 4.23
C ASP A 68 11.44 1.31 3.04
N ILE A 69 10.43 0.42 3.09
CA ILE A 69 9.39 0.32 2.06
C ILE A 69 8.57 1.61 2.01
N MET A 70 8.17 2.17 3.16
CA MET A 70 7.41 3.41 3.19
C MET A 70 8.23 4.61 2.67
N ALA A 71 9.50 4.71 3.05
CA ALA A 71 10.42 5.74 2.56
C ALA A 71 10.62 5.62 1.03
N ALA A 72 10.71 4.41 0.49
CA ALA A 72 10.84 4.16 -0.94
C ALA A 72 9.58 4.58 -1.71
N ILE A 73 8.40 4.26 -1.16
CA ILE A 73 7.12 4.65 -1.73
C ILE A 73 6.94 6.19 -1.71
N ILE A 74 7.30 6.85 -0.61
CA ILE A 74 7.20 8.31 -0.48
C ILE A 74 8.18 9.00 -1.43
N SER A 75 9.45 8.56 -1.47
CA SER A 75 10.47 9.13 -2.36
C SER A 75 10.09 8.94 -3.83
N ALA A 76 9.59 7.77 -4.24
CA ALA A 76 9.08 7.54 -5.60
C ALA A 76 7.89 8.46 -5.94
N THR A 77 7.01 8.71 -4.96
CA THR A 77 5.85 9.59 -5.16
C THR A 77 6.27 11.06 -5.28
N LEU A 78 7.24 11.50 -4.48
CA LEU A 78 7.80 12.86 -4.53
C LEU A 78 8.59 13.11 -5.82
N GLN A 79 9.37 12.13 -6.29
CA GLN A 79 10.07 12.22 -7.58
C GLN A 79 9.08 12.41 -8.74
N LYS A 80 7.92 11.74 -8.69
CA LYS A 80 6.89 11.84 -9.73
C LYS A 80 6.03 13.10 -9.60
N PHE A 81 5.74 13.55 -8.38
CA PHE A 81 4.85 14.67 -8.08
C PHE A 81 5.51 15.69 -7.13
N PRO A 82 6.55 16.41 -7.57
CA PRO A 82 7.38 17.24 -6.69
C PRO A 82 6.64 18.43 -6.03
N THR A 83 5.52 18.87 -6.60
CA THR A 83 4.83 20.12 -6.18
C THR A 83 3.49 19.88 -5.47
N LYS A 84 3.08 18.62 -5.26
CA LYS A 84 1.70 18.29 -4.87
C LYS A 84 1.54 17.62 -3.51
N CYS A 85 2.61 17.34 -2.77
CA CYS A 85 2.49 16.61 -1.50
C CYS A 85 3.39 17.15 -0.39
N ASP A 86 2.74 17.50 0.72
CA ASP A 86 3.38 17.72 2.00
C ASP A 86 3.46 16.42 2.81
N ASN A 87 4.43 16.31 3.71
CA ASN A 87 4.59 15.17 4.62
C ASN A 87 3.32 14.85 5.44
N ILE A 88 2.54 15.88 5.78
CA ILE A 88 1.27 15.73 6.50
C ILE A 88 0.22 15.01 5.63
N GLN A 89 0.18 15.30 4.33
CA GLN A 89 -0.75 14.64 3.42
C GLN A 89 -0.42 13.16 3.28
N PHE A 90 0.86 12.78 3.20
CA PHE A 90 1.26 11.38 3.16
C PHE A 90 0.81 10.61 4.40
N CYS A 91 0.98 11.19 5.59
CA CYS A 91 0.53 10.57 6.84
C CYS A 91 -0.98 10.28 6.79
N ASN A 92 -1.78 11.28 6.42
CA ASN A 92 -3.24 11.14 6.33
C ASN A 92 -3.66 10.08 5.30
N ILE A 93 -2.95 9.98 4.17
CA ILE A 93 -3.27 8.99 3.14
C ILE A 93 -2.97 7.57 3.63
N VAL A 94 -1.82 7.36 4.27
CA VAL A 94 -1.40 6.07 4.84
C VAL A 94 -2.37 5.63 5.93
N ASP A 95 -2.67 6.51 6.88
CA ASP A 95 -3.59 6.20 7.97
C ASP A 95 -5.01 5.90 7.47
N ASN A 96 -5.49 6.66 6.48
CA ASN A 96 -6.77 6.37 5.83
C ASN A 96 -6.78 5.00 5.14
N LYS A 97 -5.68 4.61 4.50
CA LYS A 97 -5.54 3.31 3.84
C LYS A 97 -5.57 2.18 4.85
N CYS A 98 -4.81 2.30 5.95
CA CYS A 98 -4.79 1.33 7.05
C CYS A 98 -6.18 1.23 7.72
N ALA A 99 -6.85 2.37 7.96
CA ALA A 99 -8.21 2.40 8.51
C ALA A 99 -9.23 1.69 7.60
N LYS A 100 -9.16 1.90 6.28
CA LYS A 100 -10.01 1.19 5.32
C LYS A 100 -9.75 -0.30 5.31
N ALA A 101 -8.49 -0.73 5.41
CA ALA A 101 -8.14 -2.15 5.52
C ALA A 101 -8.76 -2.78 6.78
N ARG A 102 -8.69 -2.10 7.93
CA ARG A 102 -9.35 -2.53 9.17
C ARG A 102 -10.87 -2.66 9.02
N GLN A 103 -11.51 -1.62 8.46
CA GLN A 103 -12.96 -1.65 8.22
C GLN A 103 -13.35 -2.81 7.31
N TYR A 104 -12.55 -3.10 6.28
CA TYR A 104 -12.79 -4.20 5.37
C TYR A 104 -12.71 -5.57 6.08
N LEU A 105 -11.67 -5.81 6.89
CA LEU A 105 -11.56 -7.04 7.66
C LEU A 105 -12.67 -7.17 8.72
N ALA A 106 -13.04 -6.08 9.40
CA ALA A 106 -14.16 -6.08 10.34
C ALA A 106 -15.48 -6.46 9.65
N LYS A 107 -15.73 -5.91 8.45
CA LYS A 107 -16.90 -6.26 7.63
C LYS A 107 -16.87 -7.73 7.18
N GLN A 108 -15.71 -8.27 6.84
CA GLN A 108 -15.59 -9.70 6.50
C GLN A 108 -15.88 -10.60 7.70
N LYS A 109 -15.41 -10.25 8.90
CA LYS A 109 -15.69 -11.00 10.14
C LYS A 109 -17.16 -10.93 10.54
N ALA A 110 -17.80 -9.78 10.33
CA ALA A 110 -19.22 -9.58 10.60
C ALA A 110 -20.14 -10.20 9.54
N LYS A 111 -19.60 -10.71 8.42
CA LYS A 111 -20.42 -11.32 7.38
C LYS A 111 -21.04 -12.62 7.92
N PRO A 112 -22.37 -12.75 7.97
CA PRO A 112 -23.01 -13.97 8.44
C PRO A 112 -22.61 -15.13 7.54
N ARG A 113 -22.15 -16.22 8.17
CA ARG A 113 -21.90 -17.48 7.48
C ARG A 113 -23.21 -18.25 7.48
N CYS A 114 -23.84 -18.39 6.31
CA CYS A 114 -24.91 -19.36 6.15
C CYS A 114 -24.26 -20.74 6.23
N PHE A 115 -24.58 -21.51 7.27
CA PHE A 115 -24.27 -22.93 7.28
C PHE A 115 -25.24 -23.60 6.31
N PRO A 116 -24.76 -24.49 5.41
CA PRO A 116 -25.69 -25.29 4.62
C PRO A 116 -26.50 -26.14 5.59
N ASP A 117 -27.83 -26.07 5.49
CA ASP A 117 -28.73 -26.95 6.22
C ASP A 117 -28.32 -28.38 5.90
N SER A 118 -27.78 -29.05 6.91
CA SER A 118 -27.48 -30.48 6.83
C SER A 118 -28.81 -31.19 7.01
N THR A 119 -29.55 -31.37 5.92
CA THR A 119 -30.74 -32.22 5.93
C THR A 119 -30.30 -33.67 6.17
N LEU A 120 -30.74 -34.17 7.33
CA LEU A 120 -30.68 -35.56 7.82
C LEU A 120 -31.21 -36.56 6.79
#